data_AF-A0A968MYG7-F1
#
_entry.id   AF-A0A968MYG7-F1
#
_cell.length_a   1.000
_cell.length_b   1.000
_cell.length_c   1.000
_cell.angle_alpha   90.00
_cell.angle_beta   90.00
_cell.angle_gamma   90.00
#
_symmetry.space_group_name_H-M   'P 1'
#
loop_
_entity.id
_entity.type
_entity.pdbx_description
1 polymer ?
#
loop_
_entity_poly.entity_id
_entity_poly.type
_entity_poly.pdbx_seq_one_letter_code
_entity_poly.pdbx_strand_id
1 'polypeptide(L)'
;MPDLLGFSLRQAQDNIENRGLKVGNVKYVPDIARNYVLKQFYRNREIKPGTKINKGSQIDLVVGMGVSDEQSSLPNVVGLGIDNARETLSQSFFEYWCCCL
;
A
#
# COMPACT_ATOMS: atom_id res chain seq x y z
N MET A 1 -19.81 1.47 19.86
CA MET A 1 -18.98 1.53 18.65
C MET A 1 -19.69 0.73 17.57
N PRO A 2 -20.08 1.33 16.43
CA PRO A 2 -20.64 0.57 15.31
C PRO A 2 -19.60 -0.41 14.75
N ASP A 3 -20.07 -1.38 13.96
CA ASP A 3 -19.18 -2.18 13.13
C ASP A 3 -18.83 -1.42 11.87
N LEU A 4 -17.54 -1.12 11.72
CA LEU A 4 -16.98 -0.38 10.61
C LEU A 4 -16.04 -1.24 9.77
N LEU A 5 -15.80 -2.49 10.17
CA LEU A 5 -14.90 -3.39 9.48
C LEU A 5 -15.48 -3.72 8.09
N GLY A 6 -14.67 -3.52 7.05
CA GLY A 6 -15.13 -3.77 5.68
C GLY A 6 -16.12 -2.73 5.14
N PHE A 7 -16.31 -1.59 5.82
CA PHE A 7 -16.96 -0.43 5.20
C PHE A 7 -15.98 0.45 4.46
N SER A 8 -16.48 1.11 3.42
CA SER A 8 -15.73 2.19 2.77
C SER A 8 -15.52 3.35 3.73
N LEU A 9 -14.44 4.11 3.51
CA LEU A 9 -14.13 5.30 4.31
C LEU A 9 -15.34 6.23 4.48
N ARG A 10 -16.10 6.45 3.40
CA ARG A 10 -17.30 7.30 3.41
C ARG A 10 -18.40 6.71 4.29
N GLN A 11 -18.74 5.44 4.12
CA GLN A 11 -19.74 4.75 4.95
C GLN A 11 -19.35 4.73 6.43
N ALA A 12 -18.05 4.63 6.71
CA ALA A 12 -17.53 4.67 8.06
C ALA A 12 -17.68 6.06 8.68
N GLN A 13 -17.41 7.14 7.93
CA GLN A 13 -17.65 8.51 8.36
C GLN A 13 -19.13 8.74 8.69
N ASP A 14 -20.03 8.38 7.77
CA ASP A 14 -21.48 8.53 7.97
C ASP A 14 -21.95 7.80 9.24
N ASN A 15 -21.46 6.57 9.46
CA ASN A 15 -21.81 5.79 10.67
C ASN A 15 -21.29 6.42 11.96
N ILE A 16 -20.08 6.98 11.95
CA ILE A 16 -19.47 7.66 13.10
C ILE A 16 -20.27 8.92 13.45
N GLU A 17 -20.59 9.74 12.44
CA GLU A 17 -21.37 10.97 12.62
C GLU A 17 -22.79 10.69 13.12
N ASN A 18 -23.47 9.69 12.55
CA ASN A 18 -24.80 9.25 12.98
C ASN A 18 -24.83 8.76 14.45
N ARG A 19 -23.69 8.29 14.98
CA ARG A 19 -23.55 7.85 16.38
C ARG A 19 -23.17 9.01 17.32
N GLY A 20 -22.99 10.21 16.80
CA GLY A 20 -22.50 11.38 17.55
C GLY A 20 -21.04 11.23 17.97
N LEU A 21 -20.24 10.50 17.20
CA LEU A 21 -18.79 10.38 17.36
C LEU A 21 -18.09 11.32 16.37
N LYS A 22 -16.81 11.60 16.60
CA LYS A 22 -16.01 12.45 15.69
C LYS A 22 -14.99 11.59 14.95
N VAL A 23 -14.85 11.85 13.65
CA VAL A 23 -13.78 11.25 12.85
C VAL A 23 -12.47 11.92 13.23
N GLY A 24 -11.47 11.11 13.52
CA GLY A 24 -10.11 11.53 13.84
C GLY A 24 -9.19 11.45 12.65
N ASN A 25 -7.97 11.00 12.90
CA ASN A 25 -6.98 10.79 11.85
C ASN A 25 -7.27 9.51 11.08
N VAL A 26 -7.11 9.58 9.76
CA VAL A 26 -7.18 8.41 8.88
C VAL A 26 -5.76 8.03 8.48
N LYS A 27 -5.33 6.83 8.87
CA LYS A 27 -4.05 6.24 8.46
C LYS A 27 -4.27 5.30 7.30
N TYR A 28 -3.38 5.36 6.34
CA TYR A 28 -3.42 4.52 5.16
C TYR A 28 -2.32 3.46 5.23
N VAL A 29 -2.69 2.20 5.03
CA VAL A 29 -1.77 1.04 5.12
C VAL A 29 -1.86 0.24 3.82
N PRO A 30 -0.73 -0.25 3.28
CA PRO A 30 -0.75 -1.18 2.15
C PRO A 30 -1.42 -2.49 2.58
N ASP A 31 -2.58 -2.78 2.00
CA ASP A 31 -3.39 -3.98 2.29
C ASP A 31 -4.23 -4.35 1.07
N ILE A 32 -4.59 -5.62 0.92
CA ILE A 32 -5.45 -6.12 -0.17
C ILE A 32 -6.83 -5.46 -0.18
N ALA A 33 -7.36 -5.03 0.97
CA ALA A 33 -8.67 -4.43 1.11
C ALA A 33 -8.66 -2.93 0.77
N ARG A 34 -8.64 -2.63 -0.53
CA ARG A 34 -8.61 -1.25 -1.06
C ARG A 34 -9.84 -0.43 -0.63
N ASN A 35 -9.60 0.76 -0.08
CA ASN A 35 -10.59 1.73 0.39
C ASN A 35 -11.48 1.23 1.55
N TYR A 36 -11.12 0.12 2.18
CA TYR A 36 -11.88 -0.46 3.29
C TYR A 36 -11.20 -0.17 4.63
N VAL A 37 -12.01 0.06 5.66
CA VAL A 37 -11.54 0.20 7.04
C VAL A 37 -11.11 -1.17 7.55
N LEU A 38 -9.84 -1.25 7.94
CA LEU A 38 -9.19 -2.42 8.51
C LEU A 38 -9.30 -2.43 10.04
N LYS A 39 -9.05 -1.25 10.63
CA LYS A 39 -8.97 -1.08 12.08
C LYS A 39 -9.47 0.29 12.49
N GLN A 40 -9.89 0.36 13.74
CA GLN A 40 -10.37 1.57 14.39
C GLN A 40 -9.70 1.70 15.75
N PHE A 41 -9.30 2.92 16.08
CA PHE A 41 -8.56 3.25 17.28
C PHE A 41 -9.26 4.35 18.06
N TYR A 42 -9.25 4.22 19.37
CA TYR A 42 -9.70 5.24 20.29
C TYR A 42 -8.64 5.46 21.37
N ARG A 43 -8.13 6.69 21.47
CA ARG A 43 -7.07 7.06 22.43
C ARG A 43 -5.88 6.10 22.37
N ASN A 44 -5.37 5.83 21.16
CA ASN A 44 -4.28 4.90 20.87
C ASN A 44 -4.55 3.42 21.23
N ARG A 45 -5.80 3.03 21.48
CA ARG A 45 -6.18 1.63 21.70
C ARG A 45 -7.04 1.12 20.55
N GLU A 46 -6.70 -0.06 20.05
CA GLU A 46 -7.53 -0.76 19.08
C GLU A 46 -8.86 -1.16 19.75
N ILE A 47 -9.98 -0.83 19.12
CA ILE A 47 -11.31 -1.09 19.67
C ILE A 47 -12.11 -2.00 18.74
N LYS A 48 -12.79 -2.99 19.31
CA LYS A 48 -13.68 -3.86 18.55
C LYS A 48 -15.07 -3.24 18.37
N PRO A 49 -15.81 -3.63 17.33
CA PRO A 49 -17.21 -3.28 17.20
C PRO A 49 -18.00 -3.73 18.44
N GLY A 50 -19.02 -2.96 18.83
CA GLY A 50 -19.82 -3.21 20.03
C GLY A 50 -19.27 -2.59 21.33
N THR A 51 -18.03 -2.07 21.34
CA THR A 51 -17.45 -1.43 22.52
C THR A 51 -18.26 -0.19 22.94
N LYS A 52 -18.52 -0.01 24.25
CA LYS A 52 -19.16 1.21 24.77
C LYS A 52 -18.16 2.37 24.73
N ILE A 53 -18.53 3.45 24.04
CA ILE A 53 -17.70 4.65 23.89
C ILE A 53 -18.58 5.86 24.16
N ASN A 54 -18.01 6.86 24.83
CA ASN A 54 -18.71 8.11 25.12
C ASN A 54 -18.94 8.90 23.83
N LYS A 55 -20.14 9.50 23.71
CA LYS A 55 -20.46 10.42 22.61
C LYS A 55 -19.45 11.58 22.58
N GLY A 56 -19.12 12.05 21.38
CA GLY A 56 -18.11 13.10 21.16
C GLY A 56 -16.65 12.62 21.14
N SER A 57 -16.42 11.32 21.36
CA SER A 57 -15.09 10.73 21.25
C SER A 57 -14.56 10.76 19.82
N GLN A 58 -13.26 11.04 19.67
CA GLN A 58 -12.57 11.03 18.39
C GLN A 58 -12.05 9.61 18.09
N ILE A 59 -12.38 9.09 16.92
CA ILE A 59 -11.98 7.75 16.46
C ILE A 59 -11.00 7.88 15.29
N ASP A 60 -9.82 7.32 15.45
CA ASP A 60 -8.85 7.21 14.37
C ASP A 60 -9.13 5.93 13.55
N LEU A 61 -9.00 6.01 12.24
CA LEU A 61 -9.31 4.90 11.32
C LEU A 61 -8.05 4.48 10.58
N VAL A 62 -7.93 3.19 10.30
CA VAL A 62 -6.91 2.63 9.41
C VAL A 62 -7.59 2.05 8.19
N VAL A 63 -7.20 2.53 7.01
CA VAL A 63 -7.80 2.18 5.72
C VAL A 63 -6.75 1.53 4.83
N GLY A 64 -7.14 0.45 4.15
CA GLY A 64 -6.29 -0.21 3.15
C GLY A 64 -6.21 0.61 1.87
N MET A 65 -5.01 0.84 1.34
CA MET A 65 -4.84 1.53 0.04
C MET A 65 -4.93 0.59 -1.18
N GLY A 66 -5.07 -0.71 -0.96
CA GLY A 66 -4.77 -1.69 -2.01
C GLY A 66 -3.27 -1.93 -2.07
N VAL A 67 -2.88 -3.14 -2.44
CA VAL A 67 -1.58 -3.34 -3.07
C VAL A 67 -1.76 -2.88 -4.51
N SER A 68 -1.22 -1.71 -4.86
CA SER A 68 -0.92 -1.48 -6.27
C SER A 68 0.04 -2.59 -6.66
N ASP A 69 -0.29 -3.32 -7.72
CA ASP A 69 0.63 -4.25 -8.36
C ASP A 69 1.92 -3.53 -8.76
N GLU A 70 2.87 -3.38 -7.82
CA GLU A 70 4.29 -3.29 -8.13
C GLU A 70 4.84 -4.69 -8.50
N GLN A 71 4.00 -5.50 -9.15
CA GLN A 71 4.36 -6.71 -9.86
C GLN A 71 3.67 -6.68 -11.22
N SER A 72 4.12 -5.83 -12.14
CA SER A 72 4.39 -6.25 -13.52
C SER A 72 4.87 -5.08 -14.38
N SER A 73 6.10 -4.63 -14.09
CA SER A 73 7.03 -4.29 -15.17
C SER A 73 8.28 -5.11 -14.97
N LEU A 74 8.15 -6.43 -14.82
CA LEU A 74 9.24 -7.27 -15.31
C LEU A 74 9.24 -7.01 -16.82
N PRO A 75 10.27 -6.33 -17.38
CA PRO A 75 10.32 -6.17 -18.82
C PRO A 75 10.29 -7.59 -19.39
N ASN A 76 9.35 -7.84 -20.30
CA ASN A 76 9.26 -9.11 -20.99
C ASN A 76 10.61 -9.35 -21.70
N VAL A 77 11.44 -10.23 -21.13
CA VAL A 77 12.70 -10.68 -21.75
C VAL A 77 12.51 -12.00 -22.50
N VAL A 78 11.28 -12.47 -22.70
CA VAL A 78 11.03 -13.60 -23.60
C VAL A 78 10.87 -13.05 -25.02
N GLY A 79 12.00 -12.92 -25.72
CA GLY A 79 12.03 -12.63 -27.15
C GLY A 79 12.98 -11.50 -27.60
N LEU A 80 13.70 -10.82 -26.69
CA LEU A 80 14.88 -10.05 -27.11
C LEU A 80 15.98 -11.06 -27.42
N GLY A 81 16.11 -11.34 -28.72
CA GLY A 81 16.95 -12.38 -29.29
C GLY A 81 18.34 -12.44 -28.66
N ILE A 82 18.84 -13.68 -28.56
CA ILE A 82 20.18 -14.07 -28.12
C ILE A 82 21.28 -13.43 -29.01
N ASP A 83 20.89 -12.61 -29.98
CA ASP A 83 21.74 -12.10 -31.05
C ASP A 83 22.56 -10.87 -30.66
N ASN A 84 22.14 -10.06 -29.66
CA ASN A 84 22.87 -8.84 -29.30
C ASN A 84 23.85 -8.99 -28.11
N ALA A 85 23.94 -10.17 -27.48
CA ALA A 85 24.93 -10.42 -26.42
C ALA A 85 26.33 -10.77 -26.96
N ARG A 86 26.47 -11.03 -28.27
CA ARG A 86 27.75 -11.37 -28.90
C ARG A 86 28.56 -10.16 -29.36
N GLU A 87 27.92 -9.03 -29.64
CA GLU A 87 28.62 -7.88 -30.22
C GLU A 87 29.37 -7.08 -29.16
N THR A 88 28.81 -6.93 -27.95
CA THR A 88 29.44 -6.23 -26.82
C THR A 88 30.69 -6.95 -26.30
N LEU A 89 30.77 -8.28 -26.45
CA LEU A 89 31.94 -9.06 -26.02
C LEU A 89 33.15 -8.93 -26.97
N SER A 90 32.96 -8.43 -28.19
CA SER A 90 34.08 -8.24 -29.14
C SER A 90 34.81 -6.91 -28.94
N GLN A 91 34.13 -5.88 -28.43
CA GLN A 91 34.71 -4.54 -28.28
C GLN A 91 35.50 -4.35 -26.98
N SER A 92 35.31 -5.19 -25.97
CA SER A 92 36.03 -5.10 -24.69
C SER A 92 37.33 -5.90 -24.64
N PHE A 93 37.92 -6.27 -25.79
CA PHE A 93 39.19 -7.00 -25.84
C PHE A 93 40.38 -6.17 -26.34
N PHE A 94 40.19 -4.92 -26.78
CA PHE A 94 41.27 -4.13 -27.38
C PHE A 94 41.56 -2.79 -26.67
N GLU A 95 41.63 -2.81 -25.34
CA GLU A 95 42.20 -1.67 -24.59
C GLU A 95 43.18 -2.07 -23.48
N TYR A 96 43.76 -3.27 -23.54
CA TYR A 96 44.84 -3.68 -22.63
C TYR A 96 45.89 -4.57 -23.30
N TRP A 97 46.48 -4.16 -24.44
CA TRP A 97 47.82 -4.61 -24.87
C TRP A 97 48.38 -3.82 -26.07
N CYS A 98 48.65 -2.52 -25.88
CA CYS A 98 49.62 -1.82 -26.74
C CYS A 98 50.29 -0.70 -25.96
N CYS A 99 51.06 -1.07 -24.93
CA CYS A 99 52.07 -0.19 -24.33
C CYS A 99 53.22 -1.03 -23.77
N CYS A 100 53.94 -1.73 -24.64
CA CYS A 100 55.35 -2.15 -24.48
C CYS A 100 55.77 -3.01 -25.68
N LEU A 101 56.14 -2.39 -26.79
CA LEU A 101 57.40 -2.66 -27.50
C LEU A 101 57.71 -1.53 -28.49
#